data_AF-A0A4R5YEQ9-F1
#
_entry.id   AF-A0A4R5YEQ9-F1
#
_cell.length_a   1.000
_cell.length_b   1.000
_cell.length_c   1.000
_cell.angle_alpha   90.00
_cell.angle_beta   90.00
_cell.angle_gamma   90.00
#
_symmetry.space_group_name_H-M   'P 1'
#
loop_
_entity.id
_entity.type
_entity.pdbx_description
1 polymer ?
#
loop_
_entity_poly.entity_id
_entity_poly.type
_entity_poly.pdbx_seq_one_letter_code
_entity_poly.pdbx_strand_id
1 'polypeptide(L)'
;MDDSSPAGPVPDPDDAQLLRSVRRLVDRLAALPPERGDEPTPLGRHLSAVLGADVRTLPVVSEDFAPHRLADVDIALAELAGDGPDSLLGVSGGRSRDDLGLAELLTAPYSGADIGPVDYATRATGPATERQVVAFGIRCLTVDGVPVAVLQRMPRPEYGRPQVVLEVLAADPAVCGTFLARLRTRTPGPGCSGGTRGSSGSPPPPSTPRRRARRGPPAPSRRSWSAGPSSRRPSGARTRRTRTCPPPSTSSSPAGRR
;
A
#
# COMPACT_ATOMS: atom_id res chain seq x y z
N MET A 1 50.62 5.65 -34.17
CA MET A 1 49.47 4.81 -34.53
C MET A 1 49.78 3.46 -33.93
N ASP A 2 49.44 3.27 -32.66
CA ASP A 2 49.50 1.99 -31.96
C ASP A 2 48.44 2.07 -30.86
N ASP A 3 47.28 1.49 -31.17
CA ASP A 3 46.16 1.31 -30.25
C ASP A 3 46.21 -0.16 -29.84
N SER A 4 46.65 -0.43 -28.61
CA SER A 4 46.62 -1.76 -28.00
C SER A 4 45.94 -1.61 -26.64
N SER A 5 44.62 -1.65 -26.68
CA SER A 5 43.77 -1.84 -25.50
C SER A 5 43.99 -3.25 -24.95
N PRO A 6 44.35 -3.44 -23.66
CA PRO A 6 44.49 -4.78 -23.11
C PRO A 6 43.12 -5.46 -23.02
N ALA A 7 43.03 -6.66 -23.61
CA ALA A 7 41.89 -7.55 -23.46
C ALA A 7 41.66 -7.82 -21.96
N GLY A 8 40.41 -7.68 -21.50
CA GLY A 8 40.03 -7.95 -20.12
C GLY A 8 40.38 -9.39 -19.71
N PRO A 9 40.49 -9.66 -18.39
CA PRO A 9 40.89 -10.97 -17.88
C PRO A 9 39.96 -12.06 -18.40
N VAL A 10 40.55 -13.10 -18.99
CA VAL A 10 39.85 -14.31 -19.42
C VAL A 10 39.34 -15.00 -18.14
N PRO A 11 38.02 -15.27 -18.01
CA PRO A 11 37.48 -15.93 -16.82
C PRO A 11 38.12 -17.30 -16.66
N ASP A 12 38.44 -17.66 -15.41
CA ASP A 12 39.01 -18.96 -15.06
C ASP A 12 38.11 -20.08 -15.64
N PRO A 13 38.65 -21.15 -16.25
CA PRO A 13 37.85 -22.31 -16.68
C PRO A 13 36.91 -22.85 -15.58
N ASP A 14 37.31 -22.74 -14.30
CA ASP A 14 36.48 -23.12 -13.16
C ASP A 14 35.30 -22.14 -12.95
N ASP A 15 35.53 -20.83 -13.15
CA ASP A 15 34.46 -19.82 -13.15
C ASP A 15 33.48 -20.07 -14.30
N ALA A 16 33.97 -20.40 -15.49
CA ALA A 16 33.10 -20.69 -16.64
C ALA A 16 32.26 -21.96 -16.42
N GLN A 17 32.77 -22.96 -15.71
CA GLN A 17 32.00 -24.14 -15.34
C GLN A 17 30.98 -23.85 -14.25
N LEU A 18 31.36 -23.07 -13.24
CA LEU A 18 30.47 -22.63 -12.17
C LEU A 18 29.32 -21.79 -12.75
N LEU A 19 29.62 -20.79 -13.57
CA LEU A 19 28.61 -19.94 -14.20
C LEU A 19 27.63 -20.74 -15.08
N ARG A 20 28.12 -21.73 -15.83
CA ARG A 20 27.25 -22.65 -16.59
C ARG A 20 26.37 -23.50 -15.69
N SER A 21 26.92 -23.98 -14.56
CA SER A 21 26.19 -24.79 -13.59
C SER A 21 25.10 -23.98 -12.87
N VAL A 22 25.42 -22.74 -12.46
CA VAL A 22 24.48 -21.79 -11.86
C VAL A 22 23.42 -21.39 -12.88
N ARG A 23 23.79 -21.05 -14.13
CA ARG A 23 22.84 -20.74 -15.20
C ARG A 23 21.85 -21.89 -15.42
N ARG A 24 22.36 -23.12 -15.54
CA ARG A 24 21.54 -24.32 -15.70
C ARG A 24 20.62 -24.56 -14.50
N LEU A 25 21.08 -24.28 -13.29
CA LEU A 25 20.25 -24.38 -12.09
C LEU A 25 19.15 -23.32 -12.09
N VAL A 26 19.47 -22.06 -12.38
CA VAL A 26 18.50 -20.96 -12.48
C VAL A 26 17.47 -21.25 -13.58
N ASP A 27 17.91 -21.70 -14.75
CA ASP A 27 17.02 -22.07 -15.86
C ASP A 27 16.11 -23.24 -15.47
N ARG A 28 16.62 -24.22 -14.72
CA ARG A 28 15.80 -25.33 -14.17
C ARG A 28 14.79 -24.85 -13.15
N LEU A 29 15.20 -23.99 -12.21
CA LEU A 29 14.32 -23.43 -11.19
C LEU A 29 13.25 -22.53 -11.81
N ALA A 30 13.58 -21.73 -12.82
CA ALA A 30 12.64 -20.90 -13.55
C ALA A 30 11.67 -21.72 -14.44
N ALA A 31 12.07 -22.92 -14.86
CA ALA A 31 11.23 -23.86 -15.59
C ALA A 31 10.35 -24.73 -14.69
N LEU A 32 10.57 -24.73 -13.37
CA LEU A 32 9.61 -25.34 -12.46
C LEU A 32 8.31 -24.54 -12.53
N PRO A 33 7.15 -25.21 -12.56
CA PRO A 33 5.89 -24.53 -12.32
C PRO A 33 6.03 -23.77 -10.99
N PRO A 34 5.54 -22.53 -10.88
CA PRO A 34 5.45 -21.90 -9.57
C PRO A 34 4.69 -22.86 -8.66
N GLU A 35 5.32 -23.23 -7.54
CA GLU A 35 4.72 -24.01 -6.46
C GLU A 35 3.56 -23.18 -5.88
N ARG A 36 2.42 -23.18 -6.56
CA ARG A 36 1.15 -22.82 -5.94
C ARG A 36 0.91 -23.91 -4.93
N GLY A 37 0.83 -23.54 -3.65
CA GLY A 37 0.47 -24.51 -2.64
C GLY A 37 -0.82 -25.22 -3.03
N ASP A 38 -0.86 -26.54 -2.83
CA ASP A 38 -2.11 -27.30 -2.95
C ASP A 38 -3.20 -26.71 -2.04
N GLU A 39 -2.80 -25.99 -0.99
CA GLU A 39 -3.67 -25.29 -0.07
C GLU A 39 -3.40 -23.77 -0.04
N PRO A 40 -4.44 -22.91 -0.04
CA PRO A 40 -4.27 -21.49 0.20
C PRO A 40 -3.71 -21.22 1.61
N THR A 41 -3.05 -20.07 1.74
CA THR A 41 -2.56 -19.58 3.04
C THR A 41 -3.72 -19.38 4.02
N PRO A 42 -3.47 -19.30 5.35
CA PRO A 42 -4.53 -18.96 6.31
C PRO A 42 -5.33 -17.70 5.92
N LEU A 43 -4.62 -16.67 5.44
CA LEU A 43 -5.26 -15.47 4.87
C LEU A 43 -6.10 -15.81 3.63
N GLY A 44 -5.56 -16.63 2.72
CA GLY A 44 -6.26 -17.12 1.54
C GLY A 44 -7.56 -17.86 1.87
N ARG A 45 -7.54 -18.76 2.87
CA ARG A 45 -8.75 -19.48 3.32
C ARG A 45 -9.80 -18.54 3.88
N HIS A 46 -9.38 -17.56 4.67
CA HIS A 46 -10.29 -16.56 5.22
C HIS A 46 -10.94 -15.73 4.11
N LEU A 47 -10.15 -15.23 3.15
CA LEU A 47 -10.72 -14.49 2.02
C LEU A 47 -11.57 -15.35 1.10
N SER A 48 -11.26 -16.64 0.92
CA SER A 48 -12.14 -17.56 0.19
C SER A 48 -13.52 -17.67 0.86
N ALA A 49 -13.57 -17.68 2.19
CA ALA A 49 -14.83 -17.69 2.94
C ALA A 49 -15.60 -16.38 2.78
N VAL A 50 -14.92 -15.23 2.86
CA VAL A 50 -15.53 -13.89 2.68
C VAL A 50 -16.06 -13.69 1.26
N LEU A 51 -15.29 -14.11 0.25
CA LEU A 51 -15.62 -13.94 -1.16
C LEU A 51 -16.58 -15.01 -1.68
N GLY A 52 -16.71 -16.14 -0.97
CA GLY A 52 -17.51 -17.28 -1.39
C GLY A 52 -16.96 -18.02 -2.62
N ALA A 53 -15.66 -17.86 -2.91
CA ALA A 53 -14.99 -18.44 -4.07
C ALA A 53 -13.54 -18.81 -3.75
N ASP A 54 -12.96 -19.76 -4.49
CA ASP A 54 -11.55 -20.14 -4.33
C ASP A 54 -10.64 -19.02 -4.86
N VAL A 55 -10.01 -18.27 -3.95
CA VAL A 55 -9.12 -17.14 -4.28
C VAL A 55 -7.98 -17.49 -5.23
N ARG A 56 -7.56 -18.75 -5.30
CA ARG A 56 -6.49 -19.21 -6.19
C ARG A 56 -6.87 -19.15 -7.67
N THR A 57 -8.18 -19.10 -7.94
CA THR A 57 -8.75 -19.07 -9.29
C THR A 57 -9.14 -17.66 -9.73
N LEU A 58 -9.16 -16.71 -8.80
CA LEU A 58 -9.66 -15.37 -9.03
C LEU A 58 -8.56 -14.45 -9.59
N PRO A 59 -8.86 -13.62 -10.60
CA PRO A 59 -7.90 -12.65 -11.09
C PRO A 59 -7.79 -11.45 -10.14
N VAL A 60 -6.56 -11.01 -9.92
CA VAL A 60 -6.25 -9.77 -9.20
C VAL A 60 -6.15 -8.62 -10.21
N VAL A 61 -6.86 -7.53 -9.95
CA VAL A 61 -6.78 -6.29 -10.74
C VAL A 61 -5.99 -5.25 -9.95
N SER A 62 -4.88 -4.77 -10.49
CA SER A 62 -4.04 -3.76 -9.85
C SER A 62 -4.33 -2.36 -10.39
N GLU A 63 -4.33 -1.36 -9.51
CA GLU A 63 -4.38 0.06 -9.87
C GLU A 63 -3.43 0.90 -9.02
N ASP A 64 -2.74 1.81 -9.70
CA ASP A 64 -1.78 2.72 -9.08
C ASP A 64 -2.36 4.13 -8.91
N PHE A 65 -2.09 4.73 -7.76
CA PHE A 65 -2.41 6.13 -7.47
C PHE A 65 -1.16 6.91 -7.06
N ALA A 66 -1.14 8.21 -7.39
CA ALA A 66 -0.05 9.10 -7.01
C ALA A 66 0.16 9.11 -5.47
N PRO A 67 1.41 9.16 -4.97
CA PRO A 67 1.70 9.04 -3.54
C PRO A 67 1.02 10.11 -2.67
N HIS A 68 0.80 11.32 -3.19
CA HIS A 68 0.10 12.39 -2.47
C HIS A 68 -1.40 12.13 -2.29
N ARG A 69 -1.98 11.16 -3.02
CA ARG A 69 -3.39 10.78 -2.96
C ARG A 69 -3.70 9.67 -1.97
N LEU A 70 -2.70 9.17 -1.24
CA LEU A 70 -2.90 8.07 -0.29
C LEU A 70 -4.03 8.36 0.71
N ALA A 71 -4.09 9.59 1.23
CA ALA A 71 -5.13 9.97 2.19
C ALA A 71 -6.52 9.99 1.54
N ASP A 72 -6.66 10.52 0.33
CA ASP A 72 -7.93 10.56 -0.39
C ASP A 72 -8.43 9.16 -0.73
N VAL A 73 -7.53 8.28 -1.17
CA VAL A 73 -7.82 6.87 -1.48
C VAL A 73 -8.25 6.14 -0.21
N ASP A 74 -7.53 6.29 0.89
CA ASP A 74 -7.89 5.65 2.17
C ASP A 74 -9.26 6.12 2.69
N ILE A 75 -9.57 7.41 2.58
CA ILE A 75 -10.88 7.97 2.95
C ILE A 75 -11.98 7.36 2.09
N ALA A 76 -11.84 7.38 0.77
CA ALA A 76 -12.85 6.84 -0.13
C ALA A 76 -13.04 5.33 0.07
N LEU A 77 -11.97 4.59 0.36
CA LEU A 77 -12.04 3.17 0.71
C LEU A 77 -12.74 2.95 2.05
N ALA A 78 -12.49 3.79 3.05
CA ALA A 78 -13.18 3.71 4.34
C ALA A 78 -14.67 4.07 4.25
N GLU A 79 -15.07 4.94 3.33
CA GLU A 79 -16.49 5.25 3.07
C GLU A 79 -17.21 4.13 2.30
N LEU A 80 -16.48 3.42 1.43
CA LEU A 80 -16.99 2.29 0.67
C LEU A 80 -17.03 1.00 1.52
N ALA A 81 -16.09 0.86 2.44
CA ALA A 81 -16.07 -0.21 3.42
C ALA A 81 -17.08 0.12 4.55
N GLY A 82 -17.90 -0.85 4.94
CA GLY A 82 -18.75 -0.70 6.11
C GLY A 82 -17.99 -0.89 7.43
N ASP A 83 -18.69 -0.80 8.55
CA ASP A 83 -18.13 -0.94 9.91
C ASP A 83 -18.13 -2.40 10.43
N GLY A 84 -18.13 -3.39 9.54
CA GLY A 84 -18.13 -4.81 9.91
C GLY A 84 -16.81 -5.25 10.56
N PRO A 85 -16.81 -6.31 11.40
CA PRO A 85 -15.59 -6.78 12.07
C PRO A 85 -14.50 -7.25 11.10
N ASP A 86 -14.89 -7.76 9.93
CA ASP A 86 -13.96 -8.21 8.88
C ASP A 86 -13.77 -7.18 7.76
N SER A 87 -14.24 -5.93 7.94
CA SER A 87 -14.18 -4.91 6.88
C SER A 87 -12.76 -4.39 6.64
N LEU A 88 -11.87 -4.54 7.62
CA LEU A 88 -10.46 -4.18 7.53
C LEU A 88 -9.59 -5.19 8.28
N LEU A 89 -8.74 -5.88 7.51
CA LEU A 89 -7.83 -6.91 7.98
C LEU A 89 -6.38 -6.43 7.81
N GLY A 90 -5.56 -6.67 8.82
CA GLY A 90 -4.12 -6.59 8.67
C GLY A 90 -3.55 -7.90 8.14
N VAL A 91 -2.31 -7.85 7.66
CA VAL A 91 -1.61 -9.01 7.13
C VAL A 91 -0.31 -9.20 7.91
N SER A 92 -0.19 -10.35 8.54
CA SER A 92 1.06 -10.84 9.12
C SER A 92 1.86 -11.64 8.09
N GLY A 93 3.09 -12.03 8.41
CA GLY A 93 4.02 -12.68 7.45
C GLY A 93 5.42 -12.04 7.38
N GLY A 94 5.80 -11.27 8.41
CA GLY A 94 7.13 -10.65 8.49
C GLY A 94 7.36 -9.56 7.45
N ARG A 95 8.64 -9.23 7.19
CA ARG A 95 9.03 -8.17 6.26
C ARG A 95 8.84 -8.56 4.79
N SER A 96 8.88 -9.85 4.47
CA SER A 96 8.71 -10.36 3.10
C SER A 96 7.33 -10.06 2.51
N ARG A 97 6.28 -9.90 3.33
CA ARG A 97 4.94 -9.56 2.82
C ARG A 97 4.90 -8.23 2.05
N ASP A 98 5.80 -7.30 2.38
CA ASP A 98 5.86 -5.98 1.74
C ASP A 98 6.33 -6.08 0.28
N ASP A 99 6.93 -7.20 -0.12
CA ASP A 99 7.43 -7.48 -1.47
C ASP A 99 6.43 -8.29 -2.30
N LEU A 100 5.54 -9.05 -1.66
CA LEU A 100 4.56 -9.91 -2.31
C LEU A 100 3.33 -9.15 -2.79
N GLY A 101 2.76 -9.58 -3.92
CA GLY A 101 1.42 -9.17 -4.36
C GLY A 101 0.31 -9.95 -3.63
N LEU A 102 -0.93 -9.50 -3.78
CA LEU A 102 -2.12 -10.13 -3.19
C LEU A 102 -2.24 -11.59 -3.62
N ALA A 103 -2.09 -11.91 -4.91
CA ALA A 103 -2.17 -13.29 -5.38
C ALA A 103 -1.16 -14.20 -4.64
N GLU A 104 0.09 -13.75 -4.51
CA GLU A 104 1.13 -14.51 -3.81
C GLU A 104 0.85 -14.64 -2.31
N LEU A 105 0.37 -13.58 -1.65
CA LEU A 105 -0.02 -13.64 -0.23
C LEU A 105 -1.12 -14.68 0.03
N LEU A 106 -1.98 -14.95 -0.97
CA LEU A 106 -3.09 -15.90 -0.82
C LEU A 106 -2.69 -17.34 -1.19
N THR A 107 -1.72 -17.52 -2.09
CA THR A 107 -1.41 -18.84 -2.67
C THR A 107 -0.03 -19.40 -2.34
N ALA A 108 0.93 -18.57 -1.92
CA ALA A 108 2.30 -18.99 -1.69
C ALA A 108 2.49 -19.49 -0.26
N PRO A 109 2.77 -20.79 -0.02
CA PRO A 109 2.91 -21.33 1.33
C PRO A 109 4.08 -20.69 2.11
N TYR A 110 5.14 -20.31 1.41
CA TYR A 110 6.33 -19.69 2.00
C TYR A 110 6.08 -18.27 2.53
N SER A 111 4.96 -17.64 2.16
CA SER A 111 4.64 -16.28 2.60
C SER A 111 4.36 -16.21 4.11
N GLY A 112 3.89 -17.32 4.71
CA GLY A 112 3.40 -17.32 6.09
C GLY A 112 2.26 -16.32 6.34
N ALA A 113 1.55 -15.91 5.27
CA ALA A 113 0.55 -14.87 5.35
C ALA A 113 -0.68 -15.33 6.14
N ASP A 114 -0.98 -14.59 7.20
CA ASP A 114 -2.13 -14.82 8.07
C ASP A 114 -2.74 -13.46 8.47
N ILE A 115 -3.94 -13.48 9.01
CA ILE A 115 -4.60 -12.28 9.54
C ILE A 115 -3.77 -11.73 10.69
N GLY A 116 -3.53 -10.43 10.65
CA GLY A 116 -2.70 -9.75 11.63
C GLY A 116 -3.20 -8.34 11.96
N PRO A 117 -2.43 -7.58 12.75
CA PRO A 117 -2.70 -6.18 12.99
C PRO A 117 -2.54 -5.37 11.69
N VAL A 118 -3.38 -4.35 11.53
CA VAL A 118 -3.32 -3.43 10.40
C VAL A 118 -2.16 -2.47 10.59
N ASP A 119 -1.37 -2.23 9.54
CA ASP A 119 -0.35 -1.19 9.57
C ASP A 119 -0.97 0.15 9.24
N TYR A 120 -0.64 1.16 10.04
CA TYR A 120 -1.05 2.54 9.80
C TYR A 120 0.17 3.44 9.61
N ALA A 121 -0.02 4.49 8.82
CA ALA A 121 0.93 5.60 8.71
C ALA A 121 0.20 6.93 8.90
N THR A 122 0.89 7.91 9.48
CA THR A 122 0.37 9.28 9.54
C THR A 122 0.65 10.00 8.22
N ARG A 123 -0.37 10.69 7.68
CA ARG A 123 -0.27 11.49 6.45
C ARG A 123 -0.93 12.85 6.64
N ALA A 124 -0.30 13.87 6.09
CA ALA A 124 -0.88 15.20 6.00
C ALA A 124 -2.12 15.16 5.08
N THR A 125 -3.23 15.69 5.59
CA THR A 125 -4.47 15.95 4.82
C THR A 125 -4.65 17.44 4.52
N GLY A 126 -3.76 18.27 5.04
CA GLY A 126 -3.73 19.72 4.84
C GLY A 126 -2.51 20.35 5.54
N PRO A 127 -2.37 21.69 5.51
CA PRO A 127 -1.19 22.36 6.07
C PRO A 127 -1.00 22.19 7.59
N ALA A 128 -2.08 21.93 8.31
CA ALA A 128 -2.10 21.77 9.77
C ALA A 128 -2.91 20.56 10.23
N THR A 129 -3.27 19.67 9.30
CA THR A 129 -4.10 18.50 9.59
C THR A 129 -3.41 17.24 9.09
N GLU A 130 -3.44 16.22 9.94
CA GLU A 130 -2.91 14.90 9.64
C GLU A 130 -3.97 13.85 9.96
N ARG A 131 -3.81 12.67 9.36
CA ARG A 131 -4.69 11.51 9.53
C ARG A 131 -3.85 10.23 9.57
N GLN A 132 -4.28 9.27 10.37
CA GLN A 132 -3.82 7.89 10.24
C GLN A 132 -4.53 7.22 9.08
N VAL A 133 -3.75 6.73 8.12
CA VAL A 133 -4.22 6.01 6.94
C VAL A 133 -3.68 4.58 6.97
N VAL A 134 -4.36 3.64 6.31
CA VAL A 134 -3.85 2.28 6.18
C VAL A 134 -2.58 2.30 5.31
N ALA A 135 -1.49 1.83 5.89
CA ALA A 135 -0.20 1.68 5.21
C ALA A 135 -0.13 0.35 4.45
N PHE A 136 -0.64 -0.71 5.08
CA PHE A 136 -0.75 -2.04 4.53
C PHE A 136 -1.93 -2.76 5.17
N GLY A 137 -2.87 -3.22 4.37
CA GLY A 137 -4.05 -3.94 4.87
C GLY A 137 -5.02 -4.30 3.76
N ILE A 138 -5.97 -5.18 4.07
CA ILE A 138 -7.00 -5.65 3.15
C ILE A 138 -8.35 -5.16 3.64
N ARG A 139 -9.10 -4.49 2.77
CA ARG A 139 -10.48 -4.09 3.05
C ARG A 139 -11.43 -5.06 2.38
N CYS A 140 -12.41 -5.55 3.12
CA CYS A 140 -13.49 -6.39 2.60
C CYS A 140 -14.77 -5.55 2.56
N LEU A 141 -15.39 -5.45 1.39
CA LEU A 141 -16.57 -4.64 1.16
C LEU A 141 -17.47 -5.28 0.12
N THR A 142 -18.63 -4.68 -0.13
CA THR A 142 -19.61 -5.20 -1.09
C THR A 142 -19.88 -4.18 -2.19
N VAL A 143 -19.83 -4.62 -3.43
CA VAL A 143 -20.19 -3.82 -4.62
C VAL A 143 -21.35 -4.51 -5.31
N ASP A 144 -22.51 -3.86 -5.32
CA ASP A 144 -23.73 -4.37 -5.95
C ASP A 144 -24.13 -5.77 -5.46
N GLY A 145 -23.91 -6.03 -4.17
CA GLY A 145 -24.19 -7.32 -3.53
C GLY A 145 -23.05 -8.34 -3.64
N VAL A 146 -21.99 -8.05 -4.40
CA VAL A 146 -20.85 -8.96 -4.59
C VAL A 146 -19.70 -8.58 -3.66
N PRO A 147 -19.14 -9.51 -2.87
CA PRO A 147 -18.00 -9.25 -2.00
C PRO A 147 -16.73 -8.97 -2.80
N VAL A 148 -15.96 -7.99 -2.34
CA VAL A 148 -14.71 -7.53 -2.93
C VAL A 148 -13.66 -7.37 -1.83
N ALA A 149 -12.46 -7.88 -2.07
CA ALA A 149 -11.29 -7.68 -1.22
C ALA A 149 -10.31 -6.74 -1.90
N VAL A 150 -9.78 -5.77 -1.16
CA VAL A 150 -8.88 -4.73 -1.67
C VAL A 150 -7.66 -4.64 -0.79
N LEU A 151 -6.51 -5.09 -1.30
CA LEU A 151 -5.22 -4.86 -0.66
C LEU A 151 -4.77 -3.44 -0.96
N GLN A 152 -4.52 -2.65 0.09
CA GLN A 152 -3.98 -1.30 0.02
C GLN A 152 -2.51 -1.32 0.45
N ARG A 153 -1.63 -0.76 -0.39
CA ARG A 153 -0.20 -0.62 -0.10
C ARG A 153 0.25 0.82 -0.28
N MET A 154 0.84 1.37 0.76
CA MET A 154 1.44 2.70 0.70
C MET A 154 2.68 2.73 -0.20
N PRO A 155 2.99 3.90 -0.80
CA PRO A 155 4.23 4.12 -1.50
C PRO A 155 5.42 3.93 -0.57
N ARG A 156 6.43 3.22 -1.07
CA ARG A 156 7.76 3.11 -0.51
C ARG A 156 8.80 3.27 -1.64
N PRO A 157 9.10 4.50 -2.07
CA PRO A 157 10.04 4.77 -3.17
C PRO A 157 11.42 4.14 -2.95
N GLU A 158 11.86 4.05 -1.70
CA GLU A 158 13.13 3.44 -1.29
C GLU A 158 13.20 1.92 -1.54
N TYR A 159 12.05 1.26 -1.74
CA TYR A 159 11.94 -0.15 -2.14
C TYR A 159 11.35 -0.31 -3.55
N GLY A 160 11.47 0.71 -4.39
CA GLY A 160 11.03 0.64 -5.80
C GLY A 160 9.51 0.72 -6.01
N ARG A 161 8.73 1.06 -4.98
CA ARG A 161 7.27 1.27 -5.07
C ARG A 161 6.93 2.75 -4.91
N PRO A 162 7.01 3.58 -5.96
CA PRO A 162 6.78 5.03 -5.84
C PRO A 162 5.31 5.40 -5.71
N GLN A 163 4.39 4.50 -6.08
CA GLN A 163 2.94 4.74 -6.09
C GLN A 163 2.23 4.08 -4.90
N VAL A 164 1.04 4.57 -4.59
CA VAL A 164 0.05 3.79 -3.84
C VAL A 164 -0.42 2.68 -4.78
N VAL A 165 -0.44 1.44 -4.30
CA VAL A 165 -0.91 0.30 -5.11
C VAL A 165 -2.14 -0.28 -4.43
N LEU A 166 -3.22 -0.42 -5.22
CA LEU A 166 -4.39 -1.19 -4.83
C LEU A 166 -4.46 -2.46 -5.66
N GLU A 167 -4.69 -3.59 -5.00
CA GLU A 167 -4.91 -4.87 -5.67
C GLU A 167 -6.29 -5.40 -5.27
N VAL A 168 -7.15 -5.58 -6.26
CA VAL A 168 -8.57 -5.85 -6.07
C VAL A 168 -8.90 -7.27 -6.52
N LEU A 169 -9.63 -7.99 -5.69
CA LEU A 169 -10.06 -9.36 -5.90
C LEU A 169 -11.57 -9.47 -5.70
N ALA A 170 -12.26 -10.10 -6.66
CA ALA A 170 -13.67 -10.44 -6.57
C ALA A 170 -13.95 -11.72 -7.36
N ALA A 171 -15.06 -12.38 -7.07
CA ALA A 171 -15.49 -13.56 -7.82
C ALA A 171 -15.76 -13.25 -9.30
N ASP A 172 -16.28 -12.05 -9.59
CA ASP A 172 -16.49 -11.54 -10.94
C ASP A 172 -15.51 -10.38 -11.23
N PRO A 173 -14.62 -10.50 -12.24
CA PRO A 173 -13.68 -9.45 -12.59
C PRO A 173 -14.33 -8.12 -13.02
N ALA A 174 -15.55 -8.15 -13.55
CA ALA A 174 -16.28 -6.94 -13.94
C ALA A 174 -16.65 -6.07 -12.71
N VAL A 175 -16.81 -6.70 -11.55
CA VAL A 175 -17.06 -6.02 -10.28
C VAL A 175 -15.83 -5.25 -9.83
N CYS A 176 -14.62 -5.79 -10.03
CA CYS A 176 -13.38 -5.05 -9.78
C CYS A 176 -13.31 -3.75 -10.60
N GLY A 177 -13.68 -3.81 -11.89
CA GLY A 177 -13.73 -2.63 -12.76
C GLY A 177 -14.75 -1.59 -12.30
N THR A 178 -15.95 -2.04 -11.92
CA THR A 178 -17.02 -1.19 -11.38
C THR A 178 -16.60 -0.52 -10.08
N PHE A 179 -15.95 -1.26 -9.18
CA PHE A 179 -15.38 -0.76 -7.94
C PHE A 179 -14.35 0.34 -8.18
N LEU A 180 -13.35 0.08 -9.04
CA LEU A 180 -12.29 1.04 -9.32
C LEU A 180 -12.83 2.31 -9.99
N ALA A 181 -13.83 2.19 -10.88
CA ALA A 181 -14.53 3.34 -11.42
C ALA A 181 -15.21 4.19 -10.33
N ARG A 182 -15.89 3.54 -9.36
CA ARG A 182 -16.51 4.20 -8.20
C ARG A 182 -15.49 4.85 -7.25
N LEU A 183 -14.30 4.27 -7.13
CA LEU A 183 -13.22 4.82 -6.32
C LEU A 183 -12.64 6.08 -6.96
N ARG A 184 -12.41 6.06 -8.28
CA ARG A 184 -11.91 7.21 -9.05
C ARG A 184 -12.87 8.40 -9.02
N THR A 185 -14.18 8.17 -9.07
CA THR A 185 -15.17 9.26 -9.00
C THR A 185 -15.21 9.94 -7.62
N ARG A 186 -14.96 9.19 -6.54
CA ARG A 186 -14.85 9.72 -5.16
C ARG A 186 -13.51 10.37 -4.86
N THR A 187 -12.50 10.01 -5.64
CA THR A 187 -11.16 10.60 -5.55
C THR A 187 -10.85 11.35 -6.85
N PRO A 188 -11.59 12.44 -7.16
CA PRO A 188 -11.35 13.19 -8.38
C PRO A 188 -9.97 13.84 -8.30
N GLY A 189 -9.06 13.32 -9.12
CA GLY A 189 -7.74 13.87 -9.38
C GLY A 189 -7.36 13.53 -10.82
N PRO A 190 -6.47 14.30 -11.46
CA PRO A 190 -6.06 13.99 -12.83
C PRO A 190 -5.48 12.58 -12.86
N GLY A 191 -6.18 11.66 -13.52
CA GLY A 191 -5.77 10.27 -13.64
C GLY A 191 -4.48 10.20 -14.44
N CYS A 192 -3.36 9.93 -13.77
CA CYS A 192 -2.14 9.54 -14.46
C CYS A 192 -2.28 8.09 -14.89
N SER A 193 -2.92 7.83 -16.03
CA SER A 193 -2.82 6.54 -16.73
C SER A 193 -1.40 6.40 -17.30
N GLY A 194 -0.43 6.17 -16.42
CA GLY A 194 0.97 5.98 -16.75
C GLY A 194 1.22 4.56 -17.26
N GLY A 195 0.71 4.23 -18.45
CA GLY A 195 1.21 3.08 -19.19
C GLY A 195 2.67 3.34 -19.56
N THR A 196 3.59 2.59 -18.96
CA THR A 196 5.00 2.55 -19.33
C THR A 196 5.13 2.00 -20.74
N ARG A 197 5.05 2.89 -21.75
CA ARG A 197 5.64 2.59 -23.06
C ARG A 197 7.15 2.65 -22.87
N GLY A 198 7.80 1.51 -23.09
CA GLY A 198 9.26 1.42 -23.14
C GLY A 198 9.79 2.43 -24.14
N SER A 199 10.55 3.42 -23.66
CA SER A 199 11.28 4.35 -24.50
C SER A 199 12.60 3.69 -24.91
N SER A 200 12.60 3.08 -26.09
CA SER A 200 13.84 2.86 -26.84
C SER A 200 14.39 4.21 -27.32
N GLY A 201 15.61 4.53 -26.88
CA GLY A 201 16.63 5.27 -27.65
C GLY A 201 16.35 6.73 -28.06
N SER A 202 16.92 7.68 -27.32
CA SER A 202 17.71 8.77 -27.91
C SER A 202 18.56 9.49 -26.85
N PRO A 203 19.86 9.73 -27.11
CA PRO A 203 20.71 10.46 -26.18
C PRO A 203 20.42 11.97 -26.24
N PRO A 204 20.60 12.71 -25.12
CA PRO A 204 20.39 14.16 -25.10
C PRO A 204 21.50 14.90 -25.88
N PRO A 205 21.18 16.04 -26.52
CA PRO A 205 22.17 16.86 -27.22
C PRO A 205 23.10 17.60 -26.21
N PRO A 206 24.32 18.00 -26.64
CA PRO A 206 25.30 18.62 -25.76
C PRO A 206 24.88 20.02 -25.29
N SER A 207 25.03 20.26 -23.99
CA SER A 207 24.74 21.53 -23.33
C SER A 207 25.76 22.62 -23.68
N THR A 208 25.29 23.73 -24.23
CA THR A 208 26.07 24.97 -24.37
C THR A 208 26.10 25.73 -23.02
N PRO A 209 27.25 26.29 -22.58
CA PRO A 209 27.35 26.94 -21.27
C PRO A 209 26.63 28.29 -21.23
N ARG A 210 25.65 28.44 -20.31
CA ARG A 210 24.94 29.70 -20.08
C ARG A 210 25.70 30.61 -19.13
N ARG A 211 25.91 31.82 -19.61
CA ARG A 211 26.64 32.98 -19.04
C ARG A 211 26.12 33.38 -17.64
N ARG A 212 27.03 33.51 -16.67
CA ARG A 212 26.77 34.05 -15.31
C ARG A 212 26.19 35.47 -15.39
N ALA A 213 24.96 35.65 -14.90
CA ALA A 213 24.43 36.97 -14.55
C ALA A 213 24.87 37.35 -13.13
N ARG A 214 25.42 38.56 -13.01
CA ARG A 214 25.95 39.15 -11.78
C ARG A 214 24.84 39.42 -10.77
N ARG A 215 25.06 39.04 -9.51
CA ARG A 215 24.25 39.43 -8.34
C ARG A 215 24.48 40.90 -8.03
N GLY A 216 23.41 41.70 -7.99
CA GLY A 216 23.37 43.00 -7.31
C GLY A 216 22.91 42.83 -5.85
N PRO A 217 23.33 43.71 -4.92
CA PRO A 217 23.05 43.58 -3.50
C PRO A 217 21.64 44.06 -3.12
N PRO A 218 20.99 43.48 -2.08
CA PRO A 218 19.70 43.96 -1.59
C PRO A 218 19.84 45.14 -0.60
N ALA A 219 18.94 46.12 -0.72
CA ALA A 219 18.77 47.24 0.20
C ALA A 219 17.89 46.86 1.42
N PRO A 220 18.06 47.50 2.60
CA PRO A 220 17.40 47.08 3.84
C PRO A 220 16.04 47.75 4.07
N SER A 221 15.03 46.98 4.49
CA SER A 221 13.76 47.51 5.01
C SER A 221 13.69 47.37 6.54
N ARG A 222 13.69 48.51 7.22
CA ARG A 222 13.29 48.69 8.63
C ARG A 222 11.76 48.74 8.74
N ARG A 223 11.20 48.12 9.79
CA ARG A 223 10.01 48.52 10.61
C ARG A 223 9.74 47.38 11.60
N SER A 224 10.25 47.40 12.83
CA SER A 224 9.66 48.02 14.04
C SER A 224 8.20 47.61 14.30
N TRP A 225 8.00 46.56 15.12
CA TRP A 225 6.76 46.32 15.85
C TRP A 225 7.06 46.47 17.35
N SER A 226 6.39 47.43 17.97
CA SER A 226 6.38 47.74 19.39
C SER A 226 5.37 46.89 20.15
N ALA A 227 5.63 46.71 21.44
CA ALA A 227 4.93 45.82 22.37
C ALA A 227 3.77 46.48 23.14
N GLY A 228 2.82 45.63 23.57
CA GLY A 228 2.09 45.73 24.85
C GLY A 228 0.61 46.17 24.80
N PRO A 229 -0.18 45.99 25.89
CA PRO A 229 -0.25 44.84 26.80
C PRO A 229 -1.70 44.42 27.20
N SER A 230 -1.80 43.27 27.88
CA SER A 230 -2.74 42.83 28.94
C SER A 230 -4.28 43.08 28.84
N SER A 231 -5.06 42.02 29.05
CA SER A 231 -5.71 41.72 30.36
C SER A 231 -7.01 40.89 30.25
N ARG A 232 -7.30 40.18 31.37
CA ARG A 232 -8.60 39.65 31.83
C ARG A 232 -9.06 38.24 31.43
N ARG A 233 -8.73 37.30 32.34
CA ARG A 233 -9.63 36.27 32.92
C ARG A 233 -10.72 36.95 33.78
N PRO A 234 -11.92 36.36 34.04
CA PRO A 234 -12.09 35.19 34.92
C PRO A 234 -13.20 34.20 34.51
N SER A 235 -13.04 32.90 34.85
CA SER A 235 -13.80 32.15 35.88
C SER A 235 -15.27 31.87 35.55
N GLY A 236 -15.56 30.58 35.30
CA GLY A 236 -16.91 30.01 35.29
C GLY A 236 -16.81 28.51 35.55
N ALA A 237 -17.19 28.11 36.75
CA ALA A 237 -17.03 26.76 37.29
C ALA A 237 -18.26 25.88 37.06
N ARG A 238 -18.04 24.55 37.13
CA ARG A 238 -18.97 23.47 37.53
C ARG A 238 -20.18 23.22 36.60
N THR A 239 -20.42 22.00 36.13
CA THR A 239 -20.72 20.83 36.96
C THR A 239 -20.58 19.53 36.17
N ARG A 240 -19.87 18.56 36.75
CA ARG A 240 -19.91 17.14 36.37
C ARG A 240 -21.29 16.58 36.68
N ARG A 241 -21.91 15.90 35.71
CA ARG A 241 -22.97 14.91 35.96
C ARG A 241 -22.43 13.54 35.57
N THR A 242 -21.92 12.82 36.56
CA THR A 242 -21.69 11.38 36.50
C THR A 242 -23.06 10.69 36.51
N ARG A 243 -23.46 10.09 35.39
CA ARG A 243 -24.55 9.11 35.37
C ARG A 243 -23.94 7.75 35.75
N THR A 244 -24.31 7.29 36.94
CA THR A 244 -24.05 5.94 37.44
C THR A 244 -24.98 4.97 36.71
N CYS A 245 -24.42 4.04 35.94
CA CYS A 245 -25.16 2.87 35.46
C CYS A 245 -25.15 1.78 36.55
N PRO A 246 -26.29 1.11 36.82
CA PRO A 246 -26.31 -0.07 37.68
C PRO A 246 -25.74 -1.31 36.95
N PRO A 247 -25.18 -2.29 37.69
CA PRO A 247 -24.61 -3.51 37.12
C PRO A 247 -25.69 -4.50 36.64
N PRO A 248 -25.39 -5.37 35.66
CA PRO A 248 -26.31 -6.44 35.26
C PRO A 248 -26.37 -7.54 36.32
N SER A 249 -27.61 -7.96 36.61
CA SER A 249 -28.00 -9.06 37.47
C SER A 249 -27.53 -10.42 36.96
N THR A 250 -26.93 -11.21 37.85
CA THR A 250 -26.72 -12.65 37.71
C THR A 250 -28.03 -13.40 37.95
N SER A 251 -28.38 -14.30 37.02
CA SER A 251 -29.31 -15.42 37.25
C SER A 251 -28.92 -16.56 36.32
N SER A 252 -28.11 -17.52 36.78
CA SER A 252 -28.55 -18.82 37.35
C SER A 252 -29.22 -19.75 36.34
N SER A 253 -28.44 -20.75 35.90
CA SER A 253 -28.90 -22.04 35.39
C SER A 253 -29.92 -22.71 36.31
N PRO A 254 -30.72 -23.64 35.76
CA PRO A 254 -30.87 -24.92 36.41
C PRO A 254 -30.50 -26.07 35.49
N ALA A 255 -29.76 -27.02 36.07
CA ALA A 255 -29.60 -28.37 35.58
C ALA A 255 -30.98 -29.05 35.46
N GLY A 256 -31.26 -29.63 34.30
CA GLY A 256 -32.40 -30.50 34.06
C GLY A 256 -31.90 -31.85 33.54
N ARG A 257 -31.96 -32.85 34.41
CA ARG A 257 -31.71 -34.28 34.12
C ARG A 257 -32.67 -34.79 33.04
N ARG A 258 -32.17 -35.58 32.11
CA ARG A 258 -32.64 -36.94 31.77
C ARG A 258 -31.65 -37.60 30.83
#